data_AF-A0A2S6NDP9-F1
#
_entry.id   AF-A0A2S6NDP9-F1
#
_cell.length_a   1.000
_cell.length_b   1.000
_cell.length_c   1.000
_cell.angle_alpha   90.00
_cell.angle_beta   90.00
_cell.angle_gamma   90.00
#
_symmetry.space_group_name_H-M   'P 1'
#
loop_
_entity.id
_entity.type
_entity.pdbx_description
1 polymer ?
#
loop_
_entity_poly.entity_id
_entity_poly.type
_entity_poly.pdbx_seq_one_letter_code
_entity_poly.pdbx_strand_id
1 'polypeptide(L)'
;MRENVSLDLLVKSRLKRWGQRPPGVRPRRGKESWLRGRPSEDDARIGSPYLKIPGSRRLRTLPDGLWLNFGGTFAEPFVDILAIEACSTLQNLLDKRSRFAPSTHSMMCVCPAVWLLAPITPTEQTPRWRATGVIRQEPFCDVIVPVREMRVLYGLKRDHYKGFARHQLPHAHEFFVPMEALTEENSESNPALRELIARASISANFFSP
;
A
#
# COMPACT_ATOMS: atom_id res chain seq x y z
N MET A 1 -26.10 9.19 -19.56
CA MET A 1 -24.83 9.91 -19.79
C MET A 1 -23.90 9.50 -18.66
N ARG A 2 -23.04 8.48 -18.85
CA ARG A 2 -22.11 8.02 -17.81
C ARG A 2 -20.99 9.04 -17.75
N GLU A 3 -20.99 9.90 -16.73
CA GLU A 3 -19.90 10.82 -16.47
C GLU A 3 -18.58 10.04 -16.44
N ASN A 4 -17.59 10.50 -17.20
CA ASN A 4 -16.25 9.92 -17.24
C ASN A 4 -15.59 10.11 -15.87
N VAL A 5 -15.89 9.21 -14.92
CA VAL A 5 -15.13 9.08 -13.68
C VAL A 5 -13.69 8.83 -14.09
N SER A 6 -12.79 9.75 -13.72
CA SER A 6 -11.36 9.57 -13.95
C SER A 6 -10.93 8.21 -13.39
N LEU A 7 -10.13 7.47 -14.15
CA LEU A 7 -9.66 6.14 -13.77
C LEU A 7 -9.03 6.11 -12.36
N ASP A 8 -8.36 7.20 -11.98
CA ASP A 8 -7.81 7.42 -10.65
C ASP A 8 -8.88 7.40 -9.54
N LEU A 9 -10.00 8.10 -9.75
CA LEU A 9 -11.12 8.13 -8.81
C LEU A 9 -11.78 6.74 -8.71
N LEU A 10 -11.90 6.03 -9.83
CA LEU A 10 -12.46 4.68 -9.84
C LEU A 10 -11.55 3.69 -9.08
N VAL A 11 -10.24 3.76 -9.28
CA VAL A 11 -9.29 2.92 -8.54
C VAL A 11 -9.39 3.22 -7.05
N LYS A 12 -9.32 4.51 -6.65
CA LYS A 12 -9.43 4.89 -5.24
C LYS A 12 -10.75 4.45 -4.63
N SER A 13 -11.87 4.59 -5.34
CA SER A 13 -13.17 4.15 -4.81
C SER A 13 -13.24 2.64 -4.60
N ARG A 14 -12.63 1.82 -5.48
CA ARG A 14 -12.51 0.38 -5.25
C ARG A 14 -11.57 0.04 -4.10
N LEU A 15 -10.42 0.69 -4.03
CA LEU A 15 -9.45 0.47 -2.95
C LEU A 15 -9.98 0.89 -1.56
N LYS A 16 -10.92 1.84 -1.47
CA LYS A 16 -11.63 2.16 -0.22
C LYS A 16 -12.48 1.00 0.30
N ARG A 17 -12.91 0.07 -0.56
CA ARG A 17 -13.67 -1.12 -0.13
C ARG A 17 -12.77 -2.20 0.46
N TRP A 18 -11.48 -2.17 0.16
CA TRP A 18 -10.53 -3.11 0.74
C TRP A 18 -10.34 -2.80 2.22
N GLY A 19 -10.33 -3.83 3.06
CA GLY A 19 -10.18 -3.66 4.51
C GLY A 19 -8.81 -3.11 4.94
N GLN A 20 -8.61 -3.03 6.26
CA GLN A 20 -7.32 -2.64 6.86
C GLN A 20 -6.19 -3.62 6.49
N ARG A 21 -6.54 -4.88 6.23
CA ARG A 21 -5.64 -5.89 5.67
C ARG A 21 -5.87 -6.02 4.16
N PRO A 22 -4.82 -6.07 3.32
CA PRO A 22 -4.98 -6.34 1.91
C PRO A 22 -5.69 -7.68 1.65
N PRO A 23 -6.51 -7.79 0.58
CA PRO A 23 -7.25 -8.99 0.27
C PRO A 23 -6.31 -10.15 -0.06
N GLY A 24 -6.61 -11.35 0.46
CA GLY A 24 -5.77 -12.54 0.26
C GLY A 24 -4.60 -12.69 1.24
N VAL A 25 -4.13 -11.61 1.86
CA VAL A 25 -3.10 -11.69 2.91
C VAL A 25 -3.71 -12.38 4.15
N ARG A 26 -3.11 -13.50 4.55
CA ARG A 26 -3.54 -14.26 5.73
C ARG A 26 -2.82 -13.72 6.97
N PRO A 27 -3.50 -13.67 8.13
CA PRO A 27 -2.85 -13.34 9.38
C PRO A 27 -1.79 -14.40 9.71
N ARG A 28 -0.55 -13.97 9.95
CA ARG A 28 0.48 -14.84 10.55
C ARG A 28 0.16 -15.10 12.03
N ARG A 29 0.66 -16.21 12.59
CA ARG A 29 0.71 -16.42 14.05
C ARG A 29 1.54 -15.29 14.69
N GLY A 30 0.86 -14.34 15.34
CA GLY A 30 1.45 -13.14 15.93
C GLY A 30 0.53 -11.92 15.81
N LYS A 31 0.97 -10.77 16.33
CA LYS A 31 0.29 -9.48 16.12
C LYS A 31 0.76 -8.88 14.78
N GLU A 32 0.09 -9.23 13.68
CA GLU A 32 0.23 -8.46 12.44
C GLU A 32 -0.73 -7.26 12.47
N SER A 33 -0.17 -6.08 12.26
CA SER A 33 -0.87 -4.81 12.43
C SER A 33 -0.99 -4.09 11.09
N TRP A 34 -1.68 -4.76 10.17
CA TRP A 34 -2.03 -4.17 8.88
C TRP A 34 -2.99 -3.00 9.07
N LEU A 35 -2.58 -1.83 8.59
CA LEU A 35 -3.36 -0.61 8.56
C LEU A 35 -3.36 -0.04 7.15
N ARG A 36 -4.54 0.33 6.65
CA ARG A 36 -4.68 1.05 5.39
C ARG A 36 -4.29 2.50 5.62
N GLY A 37 -3.18 2.91 5.01
CA GLY A 37 -2.73 4.29 4.96
C GLY A 37 -3.50 5.10 3.93
N ARG A 38 -3.72 4.54 2.73
CA ARG A 38 -4.44 5.17 1.62
C ARG A 38 -5.20 4.13 0.77
N PRO A 39 -6.31 4.50 0.11
CA PRO A 39 -7.04 5.76 0.28
C PRO A 39 -7.72 5.84 1.65
N SER A 40 -7.95 7.05 2.17
CA SER A 40 -8.72 7.26 3.40
C SER A 40 -10.20 7.38 3.07
N GLU A 41 -11.08 7.14 4.06
CA GLU A 41 -12.51 7.42 3.88
C GLU A 41 -12.73 8.90 3.55
N ASP A 42 -12.03 9.77 4.28
CA ASP A 42 -11.99 11.21 4.05
C ASP A 42 -10.61 11.64 3.53
N ASP A 43 -10.48 11.76 2.21
CA ASP A 43 -9.23 12.15 1.54
C ASP A 43 -8.86 13.63 1.80
N ALA A 44 -9.80 14.45 2.29
CA ALA A 44 -9.62 15.88 2.48
C ALA A 44 -9.24 16.27 3.92
N ARG A 45 -9.67 15.49 4.93
CA ARG A 45 -9.51 15.88 6.35
C ARG A 45 -8.37 15.20 7.10
N ILE A 46 -7.96 13.99 6.71
CA ILE A 46 -6.96 13.22 7.46
C ILE A 46 -5.63 13.18 6.70
N GLY A 47 -4.58 13.72 7.32
CA GLY A 47 -3.22 13.65 6.76
C GLY A 47 -2.78 12.19 6.59
N SER A 48 -2.76 11.69 5.35
CA SER A 48 -2.46 10.28 5.08
C SER A 48 -0.96 9.98 5.18
N PRO A 49 -0.56 8.76 5.54
CA PRO A 49 0.82 8.32 5.44
C PRO A 49 1.37 8.46 4.02
N TYR A 50 2.66 8.77 3.94
CA TYR A 50 3.37 8.92 2.68
C TYR A 50 4.79 8.37 2.79
N LEU A 51 5.39 8.09 1.64
CA LEU A 51 6.74 7.55 1.56
C LEU A 51 7.71 8.65 1.16
N LYS A 52 8.95 8.56 1.62
CA LYS A 52 10.05 9.44 1.20
C LYS A 52 11.39 8.73 1.24
N ILE A 53 12.32 9.23 0.45
CA ILE A 53 13.74 8.86 0.56
C ILE A 53 14.32 9.53 1.82
N PRO A 54 15.15 8.83 2.62
CA PRO A 54 15.90 9.44 3.71
C PRO A 54 16.60 10.74 3.32
N GLY A 55 16.56 11.74 4.20
CA GLY A 55 17.13 13.07 3.94
C GLY A 55 16.30 13.99 3.02
N SER A 56 15.37 13.46 2.23
CA SER A 56 14.50 14.28 1.39
C SER A 56 13.42 15.00 2.20
N ARG A 57 13.25 16.30 1.95
CA ARG A 57 12.18 17.13 2.54
C ARG A 57 11.08 17.51 1.54
N ARG A 58 11.33 17.34 0.24
CA ARG A 58 10.44 17.82 -0.84
C ARG A 58 9.75 16.69 -1.61
N LEU A 59 10.42 15.54 -1.76
CA LEU A 59 9.90 14.45 -2.57
C LEU A 59 9.10 13.48 -1.69
N ARG A 60 7.78 13.52 -1.85
CA ARG A 60 6.84 12.58 -1.22
C ARG A 60 6.27 11.66 -2.30
N THR A 61 6.25 10.37 -2.02
CA THR A 61 5.55 9.37 -2.82
C THR A 61 4.22 9.06 -2.13
N LEU A 62 3.13 9.28 -2.87
CA LEU A 62 1.75 9.08 -2.43
C LEU A 62 1.10 8.04 -3.35
N PRO A 63 1.19 6.75 -3.02
CA PRO A 63 0.58 5.72 -3.82
C PRO A 63 -0.94 5.88 -3.91
N ASP A 64 -1.55 5.33 -4.97
CA ASP A 64 -3.01 5.29 -5.12
C ASP A 64 -3.66 4.46 -3.99
N GLY A 65 -2.98 3.39 -3.57
CA GLY A 65 -3.27 2.67 -2.33
C GLY A 65 -2.00 2.32 -1.56
N LEU A 66 -2.07 2.37 -0.23
CA LEU A 66 -0.94 2.10 0.66
C LEU A 66 -1.43 1.35 1.90
N TRP A 67 -0.88 0.16 2.13
CA TRP A 67 -1.08 -0.64 3.33
C TRP A 67 0.23 -0.79 4.07
N LEU A 68 0.16 -0.66 5.39
CA LEU A 68 1.30 -0.62 6.30
C LEU A 68 1.18 -1.77 7.29
N ASN A 69 2.17 -2.66 7.32
CA ASN A 69 2.29 -3.71 8.34
C ASN A 69 3.43 -3.34 9.29
N PHE A 70 3.07 -2.82 10.45
CA PHE A 70 4.06 -2.44 11.47
C PHE A 70 4.64 -3.68 12.15
N GLY A 71 5.94 -3.66 12.42
CA GLY A 71 6.62 -4.75 13.11
C GLY A 71 7.94 -4.33 13.74
N GLY A 72 8.54 -5.26 14.49
CA GLY A 72 9.76 -5.02 15.25
C GLY A 72 9.45 -4.71 16.72
N THR A 73 10.36 -3.99 17.37
CA THR A 73 10.20 -3.54 18.76
C THR A 73 10.04 -2.03 18.81
N PHE A 74 9.76 -1.47 20.00
CA PHE A 74 9.75 -0.02 20.18
C PHE A 74 11.15 0.61 19.96
N ALA A 75 12.23 -0.17 20.12
CA ALA A 75 13.59 0.29 19.91
C ALA A 75 14.01 0.19 18.43
N GLU A 76 13.50 -0.83 17.73
CA GLU A 76 13.80 -1.11 16.33
C GLU A 76 12.50 -1.29 15.53
N PRO A 77 11.72 -0.21 15.35
CA PRO A 77 10.48 -0.28 14.60
C PRO A 77 10.77 -0.33 13.10
N PHE A 78 10.00 -1.12 12.36
CA PHE A 78 9.94 -1.08 10.91
C PHE A 78 8.50 -1.15 10.41
N VAL A 79 8.33 -0.87 9.12
CA VAL A 79 7.07 -1.12 8.42
C VAL A 79 7.35 -1.87 7.12
N ASP A 80 6.56 -2.89 6.86
CA ASP A 80 6.49 -3.52 5.55
C ASP A 80 5.30 -2.94 4.80
N ILE A 81 5.46 -2.64 3.52
CA ILE A 81 4.42 -1.94 2.74
C ILE A 81 3.91 -2.78 1.57
N LEU A 82 2.61 -2.65 1.31
CA LEU A 82 2.01 -2.94 0.02
C LEU A 82 1.51 -1.62 -0.57
N ALA A 83 2.13 -1.19 -1.67
CA ALA A 83 1.69 -0.06 -2.46
C ALA A 83 0.92 -0.53 -3.70
N ILE A 84 -0.06 0.27 -4.12
CA ILE A 84 -0.83 0.04 -5.34
C ILE A 84 -0.77 1.30 -6.18
N GLU A 85 -0.50 1.12 -7.46
CA GLU A 85 -0.30 2.20 -8.41
C GLU A 85 -1.07 1.89 -9.70
N ALA A 86 -2.04 2.74 -10.05
CA ALA A 86 -2.76 2.68 -11.29
C ALA A 86 -2.03 3.47 -12.38
N CYS A 87 -1.57 2.78 -13.42
CA CYS A 87 -0.81 3.38 -14.50
C CYS A 87 -1.63 3.40 -15.79
N SER A 88 -1.99 4.62 -16.22
CA SER A 88 -2.77 4.83 -17.45
C SER A 88 -1.92 4.79 -18.73
N THR A 89 -0.60 5.02 -18.61
CA THR A 89 0.38 5.02 -19.70
C THR A 89 1.68 4.32 -19.28
N LEU A 90 2.48 3.89 -20.27
CA LEU A 90 3.81 3.34 -20.01
C LEU A 90 4.75 4.38 -19.36
N GLN A 91 4.70 5.64 -19.80
CA GLN A 91 5.48 6.71 -19.17
C GLN A 91 5.13 6.88 -17.69
N ASN A 92 3.84 6.82 -17.35
CA ASN A 92 3.39 6.89 -15.97
C ASN A 92 3.84 5.66 -15.15
N LEU A 93 3.86 4.47 -15.76
CA LEU A 93 4.44 3.30 -15.14
C LEU A 93 5.92 3.50 -14.82
N LEU A 94 6.73 3.96 -15.79
CA LEU A 94 8.17 4.15 -15.59
C LEU A 94 8.50 5.20 -14.52
N ASP A 95 7.77 6.32 -14.52
CA ASP A 95 7.88 7.35 -13.47
C ASP A 95 7.54 6.76 -12.10
N LYS A 96 6.41 6.05 -11.96
CA LYS A 96 6.02 5.40 -10.70
C LYS A 96 7.03 4.33 -10.27
N ARG A 97 7.50 3.46 -11.18
CA ARG A 97 8.53 2.42 -10.90
C ARG A 97 9.82 3.01 -10.36
N SER A 98 10.26 4.16 -10.87
CA SER A 98 11.49 4.80 -10.38
C SER A 98 11.43 5.22 -8.90
N ARG A 99 10.22 5.38 -8.32
CA ARG A 99 10.01 5.75 -6.90
C ARG A 99 10.05 4.55 -5.97
N PHE A 100 9.94 3.34 -6.51
CA PHE A 100 9.92 2.09 -5.75
C PHE A 100 11.07 1.20 -6.23
N ALA A 101 12.31 1.61 -5.96
CA ALA A 101 13.51 0.89 -6.39
C ALA A 101 14.37 0.48 -5.17
N PRO A 102 14.04 -0.65 -4.51
CA PRO A 102 14.71 -1.05 -3.27
C PRO A 102 16.18 -1.44 -3.50
N SER A 103 16.56 -1.73 -4.74
CA SER A 103 17.94 -1.98 -5.15
C SER A 103 18.80 -0.72 -5.24
N THR A 104 18.19 0.47 -5.32
CA THR A 104 18.93 1.74 -5.51
C THR A 104 18.77 2.71 -4.35
N HIS A 105 17.69 2.61 -3.56
CA HIS A 105 17.50 3.47 -2.40
C HIS A 105 16.65 2.83 -1.30
N SER A 106 16.89 3.24 -0.06
CA SER A 106 15.99 2.96 1.07
C SER A 106 14.78 3.90 1.06
N MET A 107 13.71 3.53 1.77
CA MET A 107 12.54 4.38 1.98
C MET A 107 12.14 4.48 3.44
N MET A 108 11.50 5.59 3.79
CA MET A 108 10.84 5.79 5.09
C MET A 108 9.35 6.05 4.87
N CYS A 109 8.53 5.51 5.75
CA CYS A 109 7.12 5.86 5.86
C CYS A 109 6.98 6.96 6.92
N VAL A 110 6.38 8.07 6.52
CA VAL A 110 5.95 9.11 7.46
C VAL A 110 4.49 8.90 7.76
N CYS A 111 4.17 8.71 9.02
CA CYS A 111 2.82 8.55 9.56
C CYS A 111 2.43 9.83 10.31
N PRO A 112 1.54 10.66 9.73
CA PRO A 112 1.13 11.89 10.40
C PRO A 112 0.47 11.63 11.75
N ALA A 113 0.73 12.49 12.75
CA ALA A 113 0.13 12.35 14.09
C ALA A 113 -1.40 12.25 14.02
N VAL A 114 -2.02 13.09 13.19
CA VAL A 114 -3.48 13.10 12.98
C VAL A 114 -4.04 11.78 12.47
N TRP A 115 -3.28 11.04 11.65
CA TRP A 115 -3.70 9.71 11.17
C TRP A 115 -3.48 8.63 12.22
N LEU A 116 -2.40 8.73 12.99
CA LEU A 116 -2.09 7.82 14.10
C LEU A 116 -3.10 7.91 15.24
N LEU A 117 -3.58 9.12 15.54
CA LEU A 117 -4.57 9.38 16.59
C LEU A 117 -6.00 9.06 16.15
N ALA A 118 -6.28 9.08 14.85
CA ALA A 118 -7.59 8.74 14.31
C ALA A 118 -7.92 7.23 14.50
N PRO A 119 -9.21 6.87 14.60
CA PRO A 119 -9.66 5.50 14.79
C PRO A 119 -9.32 4.61 13.59
N ILE A 120 -9.09 3.31 13.81
CA ILE A 120 -8.79 2.34 12.75
C ILE A 120 -9.91 2.30 11.71
N THR A 121 -11.16 2.18 12.16
CA THR A 121 -12.37 2.27 11.33
C THR A 121 -13.48 3.02 12.07
N PRO A 122 -14.57 3.45 11.41
CA PRO A 122 -15.73 4.02 12.10
C PRO A 122 -16.36 3.09 13.15
N THR A 123 -16.22 1.77 12.98
CA THR A 123 -16.74 0.77 13.93
C THR A 123 -15.70 0.36 14.98
N GLU A 124 -14.41 0.57 14.72
CA GLU A 124 -13.30 0.27 15.63
C GLU A 124 -12.58 1.56 16.03
N GLN A 125 -13.02 2.11 17.17
CA GLN A 125 -12.58 3.42 17.66
C GLN A 125 -11.16 3.42 18.26
N THR A 126 -10.49 2.28 18.32
CA THR A 126 -9.09 2.19 18.76
C THR A 126 -8.22 3.10 17.89
N PRO A 127 -7.42 4.01 18.48
CA PRO A 127 -6.47 4.82 17.71
C PRO A 127 -5.45 3.94 16.99
N ARG A 128 -5.12 4.28 15.73
CA ARG A 128 -4.19 3.49 14.90
C ARG A 128 -2.85 3.25 15.57
N TRP A 129 -2.32 4.21 16.33
CA TRP A 129 -1.03 4.07 17.02
C TRP A 129 -1.01 2.86 17.98
N ARG A 130 -2.13 2.57 18.67
CA ARG A 130 -2.24 1.43 19.59
C ARG A 130 -2.24 0.11 18.86
N ALA A 131 -2.76 0.07 17.64
CA ALA A 131 -2.73 -1.13 16.80
C ALA A 131 -1.32 -1.44 16.29
N THR A 132 -0.46 -0.44 16.07
CA THR A 132 0.86 -0.65 15.46
C THR A 132 1.76 -1.61 16.24
N GLY A 133 1.61 -1.70 17.56
CA GLY A 133 2.45 -2.53 18.43
C GLY A 133 3.90 -2.03 18.61
N VAL A 134 4.31 -1.00 17.86
CA VAL A 134 5.69 -0.46 17.89
C VAL A 134 5.75 0.95 18.47
N ILE A 135 4.62 1.64 18.61
CA ILE A 135 4.51 2.96 19.24
C ILE A 135 4.09 2.78 20.70
N ARG A 136 4.97 3.15 21.64
CA ARG A 136 4.77 2.92 23.09
C ARG A 136 3.89 3.97 23.78
N GLN A 137 3.98 5.21 23.33
CA GLN A 137 3.27 6.35 23.92
C GLN A 137 2.47 7.07 22.84
N GLU A 138 1.43 7.79 23.25
CA GLU A 138 0.62 8.56 22.34
C GLU A 138 1.48 9.57 21.55
N PRO A 139 1.45 9.54 20.20
CA PRO A 139 2.30 10.39 19.39
C PRO A 139 1.80 11.84 19.40
N PHE A 140 2.67 12.78 19.76
CA PHE A 140 2.43 14.22 19.68
C PHE A 140 3.00 14.86 18.41
N CYS A 141 3.70 14.08 17.59
CA CYS A 141 4.29 14.49 16.31
C CYS A 141 4.24 13.36 15.28
N ASP A 142 4.56 13.68 14.03
CA ASP A 142 4.64 12.69 12.96
C ASP A 142 5.69 11.63 13.28
N VAL A 143 5.32 10.36 13.12
CA VAL A 143 6.24 9.23 13.35
C VAL A 143 6.83 8.80 12.01
N ILE A 144 8.15 8.65 11.97
CA ILE A 144 8.89 8.20 10.79
C ILE A 144 9.42 6.80 11.07
N VAL A 145 9.06 5.84 10.22
CA VAL A 145 9.43 4.42 10.37
C VAL A 145 10.17 3.97 9.11
N PRO A 146 11.31 3.28 9.21
CA PRO A 146 11.98 2.72 8.04
C PRO A 146 11.12 1.65 7.36
N VAL A 147 11.07 1.69 6.03
CA VAL A 147 10.46 0.63 5.23
C VAL A 147 11.46 -0.51 5.13
N ARG A 148 11.13 -1.67 5.69
CA ARG A 148 11.99 -2.87 5.64
C ARG A 148 11.76 -3.65 4.36
N GLU A 149 10.51 -3.98 4.08
CA GLU A 149 10.09 -4.68 2.87
C GLU A 149 9.08 -3.82 2.10
N MET A 150 9.22 -3.80 0.78
CA MET A 150 8.30 -3.11 -0.11
C MET A 150 7.78 -4.07 -1.16
N ARG A 151 6.47 -4.05 -1.38
CA ARG A 151 5.80 -4.76 -2.47
C ARG A 151 4.88 -3.77 -3.19
N VAL A 152 4.89 -3.78 -4.52
CA VAL A 152 4.12 -2.82 -5.33
C VAL A 152 3.32 -3.54 -6.39
N LEU A 153 2.01 -3.29 -6.42
CA LEU A 153 1.09 -3.78 -7.44
C LEU A 153 0.78 -2.67 -8.43
N TYR A 154 1.19 -2.86 -9.69
CA TYR A 154 0.89 -1.95 -10.79
C TYR A 154 -0.34 -2.42 -11.56
N GLY A 155 -1.38 -1.59 -11.57
CA GLY A 155 -2.52 -1.73 -12.47
C GLY A 155 -2.18 -1.14 -13.84
N LEU A 156 -2.30 -1.91 -14.91
CA LEU A 156 -2.01 -1.45 -16.27
C LEU A 156 -3.25 -1.57 -17.16
N LYS A 157 -3.52 -0.56 -18.01
CA LYS A 157 -4.54 -0.71 -19.07
C LYS A 157 -4.24 -1.94 -19.92
N ARG A 158 -5.29 -2.60 -20.43
CA ARG A 158 -5.22 -3.88 -21.16
C ARG A 158 -4.06 -4.02 -22.14
N ASP A 159 -3.86 -3.03 -23.02
CA ASP A 159 -2.81 -3.11 -24.06
C ASP A 159 -1.40 -3.00 -23.47
N HIS A 160 -1.20 -2.10 -22.50
CA HIS A 160 0.05 -2.00 -21.75
C HIS A 160 0.33 -3.26 -20.94
N TYR A 161 -0.69 -3.84 -20.28
CA TYR A 161 -0.56 -5.08 -19.53
C TYR A 161 -0.09 -6.23 -20.44
N LYS A 162 -0.77 -6.44 -21.57
CA LYS A 162 -0.41 -7.48 -22.54
C LYS A 162 0.99 -7.29 -23.09
N GLY A 163 1.36 -6.06 -23.45
CA GLY A 163 2.71 -5.75 -23.92
C GLY A 163 3.77 -6.03 -22.86
N PHE A 164 3.55 -5.57 -21.63
CA PHE A 164 4.47 -5.79 -20.52
C PHE A 164 4.63 -7.29 -20.21
N ALA A 165 3.53 -8.01 -20.04
CA ALA A 165 3.55 -9.44 -19.71
C ALA A 165 4.21 -10.32 -20.79
N ARG A 166 4.26 -9.87 -22.05
CA ARG A 166 4.92 -10.59 -23.16
C ARG A 166 6.41 -10.29 -23.29
N HIS A 167 6.85 -9.11 -22.89
CA HIS A 167 8.16 -8.59 -23.29
C HIS A 167 9.04 -8.10 -22.13
N GLN A 168 8.50 -8.01 -20.92
CA GLN A 168 9.17 -7.45 -19.77
C GLN A 168 9.13 -8.42 -18.59
N LEU A 169 10.14 -8.31 -17.72
CA LEU A 169 10.20 -9.05 -16.46
C LEU A 169 9.97 -8.10 -15.28
N PRO A 170 9.01 -8.39 -14.39
CA PRO A 170 8.89 -7.72 -13.10
C PRO A 170 10.16 -7.86 -12.25
N HIS A 171 10.50 -6.83 -11.48
CA HIS A 171 11.44 -7.00 -10.37
C HIS A 171 10.78 -7.77 -9.21
N ALA A 172 11.59 -8.30 -8.28
CA ALA A 172 11.12 -9.19 -7.22
C ALA A 172 10.03 -8.58 -6.30
N HIS A 173 10.02 -7.26 -6.14
CA HIS A 173 9.03 -6.53 -5.36
C HIS A 173 7.79 -6.12 -6.16
N GLU A 174 7.78 -6.32 -7.48
CA GLU A 174 6.75 -5.81 -8.38
C GLU A 174 5.75 -6.89 -8.79
N PHE A 175 4.48 -6.50 -8.78
CA PHE A 175 3.36 -7.31 -9.24
C PHE A 175 2.58 -6.49 -10.27
N PHE A 176 1.98 -7.17 -11.24
CA PHE A 176 1.26 -6.51 -12.32
C PHE A 176 -0.13 -7.14 -12.48
N VAL A 177 -1.12 -6.30 -12.73
CA VAL A 177 -2.51 -6.72 -12.91
C VAL A 177 -3.17 -5.87 -14.01
N PRO A 178 -4.09 -6.43 -14.81
CA PRO A 178 -4.96 -5.62 -15.66
C PRO A 178 -5.75 -4.63 -14.81
N MET A 179 -5.82 -3.38 -15.24
CA MET A 179 -6.53 -2.29 -14.57
C MET A 179 -7.98 -2.67 -14.27
N GLU A 180 -8.60 -3.40 -15.20
CA GLU A 180 -9.98 -3.84 -15.12
C GLU A 180 -10.23 -4.67 -13.85
N ALA A 181 -9.27 -5.51 -13.44
CA ALA A 181 -9.38 -6.32 -12.23
C ALA A 181 -9.25 -5.50 -10.94
N LEU A 182 -8.52 -4.37 -10.94
CA LEU A 182 -8.50 -3.44 -9.80
C LEU A 182 -9.80 -2.64 -9.70
N THR A 183 -10.37 -2.26 -10.84
CA THR A 183 -11.57 -1.40 -10.92
C THR A 183 -12.90 -2.15 -10.86
N GLU A 184 -12.85 -3.49 -10.88
CA GLU A 184 -14.01 -4.36 -10.75
C GLU A 184 -14.80 -4.08 -9.45
N GLU A 185 -16.12 -4.22 -9.49
CA GLU A 185 -17.01 -3.78 -8.41
C GLU A 185 -16.76 -4.47 -7.08
N ASN A 186 -16.17 -5.67 -7.06
CA ASN A 186 -15.78 -6.39 -5.85
C ASN A 186 -14.36 -6.94 -5.98
N SER A 187 -13.41 -6.12 -6.44
CA SER A 187 -12.02 -6.54 -6.66
C SER A 187 -11.38 -7.18 -5.40
N GLU A 188 -11.79 -6.77 -4.20
CA GLU A 188 -11.39 -7.38 -2.92
C GLU A 188 -11.75 -8.88 -2.77
N SER A 189 -12.75 -9.33 -3.54
CA SER A 189 -13.26 -10.70 -3.56
C SER A 189 -12.80 -11.50 -4.77
N ASN A 190 -12.12 -10.87 -5.73
CA ASN A 190 -11.62 -11.56 -6.92
C ASN A 190 -10.55 -12.60 -6.53
N PRO A 191 -10.76 -13.91 -6.81
CA PRO A 191 -9.89 -14.97 -6.31
C PRO A 191 -8.47 -14.90 -6.88
N ALA A 192 -8.32 -14.58 -8.17
CA ALA A 192 -7.02 -14.46 -8.82
C ALA A 192 -6.23 -13.26 -8.27
N LEU A 193 -6.92 -12.14 -8.03
CA LEU A 193 -6.29 -10.95 -7.43
C LEU A 193 -5.86 -11.21 -5.99
N ARG A 194 -6.72 -11.88 -5.19
CA ARG A 194 -6.38 -12.30 -3.82
C ARG A 194 -5.17 -13.21 -3.79
N GLU A 195 -5.10 -14.18 -4.70
CA GLU A 195 -3.95 -15.08 -4.79
C GLU A 195 -2.67 -14.32 -5.14
N LEU A 196 -2.73 -13.41 -6.11
CA LEU A 196 -1.59 -12.57 -6.47
C LEU A 196 -1.12 -11.71 -5.28
N ILE A 197 -2.04 -11.05 -4.59
CA ILE A 197 -1.71 -10.20 -3.43
C ILE A 197 -1.23 -11.03 -2.24
N ALA A 198 -1.73 -12.25 -2.07
CA ALA A 198 -1.22 -13.16 -1.04
C ALA A 198 0.27 -13.45 -1.21
N ARG A 199 0.77 -13.48 -2.46
CA ARG A 199 2.22 -13.64 -2.76
C ARG A 199 3.05 -12.41 -2.36
N ALA A 200 2.42 -11.25 -2.16
CA ALA A 200 3.08 -10.08 -1.60
C ALA A 200 3.19 -10.15 -0.06
N SER A 201 2.60 -11.16 0.59
CA SER A 201 2.83 -11.39 2.01
C SER A 201 4.25 -11.90 2.24
N ILE A 202 4.88 -11.44 3.31
CA ILE A 202 6.18 -11.96 3.78
C ILE A 202 6.14 -13.48 4.02
N SER A 203 4.98 -14.00 4.46
CA SER A 203 4.80 -15.44 4.66
C SER A 203 5.02 -16.26 3.39
N ALA A 204 4.80 -15.67 2.20
CA ALA A 204 5.01 -16.32 0.92
C ALA A 204 6.50 -16.57 0.59
N ASN A 205 7.43 -15.96 1.33
CA ASN A 205 8.86 -16.20 1.19
C ASN A 205 9.34 -17.46 1.95
N PHE A 206 8.48 -18.11 2.74
CA PHE A 206 8.85 -19.24 3.58
C PHE A 206 8.12 -20.52 3.15
N PHE A 207 8.86 -21.63 3.08
CA PHE A 207 8.30 -22.96 2.73
C PHE A 207 7.28 -23.48 3.77
N SER A 208 7.39 -23.04 5.03
CA SER A 208 6.43 -23.31 6.11
C SER A 208 6.44 -22.14 7.12
N PRO A 209 5.55 -21.15 6.98
CA PRO A 209 5.56 -19.88 7.73
C PRO A 209 5.04 -19.95 9.18
#